data_AF-A0A381NE90-F1
#
_entry.id   AF-A0A381NE90-F1
#
_cell.length_a   1.000
_cell.length_b   1.000
_cell.length_c   1.000
_cell.angle_alpha   90.00
_cell.angle_beta   90.00
_cell.angle_gamma   90.00
#
_symmetry.space_group_name_H-M   'P 1'
#
loop_
_entity.id
_entity.type
_entity.pdbx_description
1 polymer ?
#
loop_
_entity_poly.entity_id
_entity_poly.type
_entity_poly.pdbx_seq_one_letter_code
_entity_poly.pdbx_strand_id
1 'polypeptide(L)'
;MASSLAFVLFSEKEVITVGFVPPIFAPAPERVELLALKQDETLGELLEGVLDANDQYDFVIALREHANPRRLRPGTEIAFRWSTTTASELRAVDVTVDADLTVRMTPSAAGWMSTTMTTPIVTDTVWVSGEIQTNLWDAVTGSENREGLDPGNLAEFFSDLNDIFQWQVDFSRDIRLGDFFRFSYERAVRPDGTMRRGHVLSAELVNRGRSYEAVWFDPNGDGSGTYYDENGNSVRLRFLKSPIQYERISSGFSNSRFHPVLQTWRAHRGVDYAANRGTPVRATGNGVVIEREMQSTYGNTIVVRHSNGWTTRYAHMNGFAPGIRVGSAVAQSDLIGYVGMTGLATGPHLHYEMRQNGTFKDPETIQLPPGDPVPVDQWAAWETQSRMRLSLLDRLPLPWDTRLAMNDLGEGEVSDAGER
;
A
#
# COMPACT_ATOMS: atom_id res chain seq x y z
N MET A 1 45.40 -28.85 73.35
CA MET A 1 45.78 -27.90 72.29
C MET A 1 46.00 -28.69 71.01
N ALA A 2 45.03 -28.66 70.09
CA ALA A 2 45.20 -29.22 68.75
C ALA A 2 44.42 -28.33 67.79
N SER A 3 45.16 -27.68 66.90
CA SER A 3 44.69 -26.68 65.94
C SER A 3 43.71 -27.26 64.93
N SER A 4 42.69 -26.47 64.63
CA SER A 4 41.77 -26.65 63.51
C SER A 4 42.52 -26.53 62.19
N LEU A 5 42.54 -27.58 61.37
CA LEU A 5 42.93 -27.50 59.96
C LEU A 5 41.64 -27.40 59.13
N ALA A 6 41.41 -26.21 58.55
CA ALA A 6 40.40 -26.02 57.52
C ALA A 6 40.93 -26.59 56.20
N PHE A 7 40.27 -27.62 55.67
CA PHE A 7 40.45 -28.04 54.29
C PHE A 7 39.60 -27.15 53.40
N VAL A 8 40.25 -26.32 52.59
CA VAL A 8 39.62 -25.60 51.48
C VAL A 8 39.42 -26.62 50.35
N LEU A 9 38.16 -26.98 50.09
CA LEU A 9 37.77 -27.71 48.88
C LEU A 9 37.96 -26.76 47.69
N PHE A 10 38.95 -27.02 46.85
CA PHE A 10 39.03 -26.41 45.53
C PHE A 10 37.92 -27.01 44.67
N SER A 11 36.96 -26.17 44.29
CA SER A 11 35.99 -26.46 43.24
C SER A 11 36.74 -26.84 41.96
N GLU A 12 36.44 -28.02 41.40
CA GLU A 12 36.84 -28.36 40.04
C GLU A 12 36.39 -27.23 39.12
N LYS A 13 37.34 -26.68 38.34
CA LYS A 13 37.01 -25.75 37.27
C LYS A 13 36.21 -26.54 36.23
N GLU A 14 34.92 -26.26 36.16
CA GLU A 14 34.08 -26.67 35.05
C GLU A 14 34.68 -26.07 33.78
N VAL A 15 35.32 -26.91 32.97
CA VAL A 15 35.82 -26.51 31.66
C VAL A 15 34.60 -26.35 30.78
N ILE A 16 34.15 -25.11 30.59
CA ILE A 16 33.12 -24.78 29.63
C ILE A 16 33.67 -25.19 28.26
N THR A 17 33.15 -26.30 27.72
CA THR A 17 33.43 -26.74 26.36
C THR A 17 32.77 -25.73 25.43
N VAL A 18 33.51 -24.69 25.06
CA VAL A 18 33.05 -23.72 24.06
C VAL A 18 32.93 -24.52 22.75
N GLY A 19 31.70 -24.67 22.28
CA GLY A 19 31.40 -25.42 21.06
C GLY A 19 32.28 -24.96 19.90
N PHE A 20 32.66 -25.91 19.04
CA PHE A 20 33.42 -25.62 17.83
C PHE A 20 32.62 -24.65 16.95
N VAL A 21 33.04 -23.39 16.91
CA VAL A 21 32.53 -22.45 15.91
C VAL A 21 33.20 -22.83 14.60
N PRO A 22 32.45 -23.26 13.57
CA PRO A 22 33.05 -23.55 12.28
C PRO A 22 33.83 -22.33 11.80
N PRO A 23 35.00 -22.51 11.15
CA PRO A 23 35.79 -21.40 10.67
C PRO A 23 34.92 -20.52 9.77
N ILE A 24 34.78 -19.25 10.14
CA ILE A 24 34.16 -18.25 9.29
C ILE A 24 35.13 -18.05 8.14
N PHE A 25 34.83 -18.64 6.98
CA PHE A 25 35.54 -18.33 5.75
C PHE A 25 35.21 -16.88 5.40
N ALA A 26 36.13 -15.96 5.71
CA ALA A 26 36.08 -14.63 5.14
C ALA A 26 36.25 -14.79 3.62
N PRO A 27 35.35 -14.25 2.79
CA PRO A 27 35.57 -14.23 1.35
C PRO A 27 36.90 -13.55 1.06
N ALA A 28 37.56 -13.97 -0.03
CA ALA A 28 38.81 -13.33 -0.46
C ALA A 28 38.56 -11.81 -0.62
N PRO A 29 39.53 -10.95 -0.27
CA PRO A 29 39.34 -9.52 -0.39
C PRO A 29 39.04 -9.15 -1.85
N GLU A 30 37.93 -8.43 -2.05
CA GLU A 30 37.46 -7.97 -3.35
C GLU A 30 37.46 -6.43 -3.39
N ARG A 31 37.80 -5.86 -4.54
CA ARG A 31 37.55 -4.45 -4.83
C ARG A 31 36.21 -4.36 -5.58
N VAL A 32 35.24 -3.66 -5.00
CA VAL A 32 33.93 -3.46 -5.62
C VAL A 32 33.87 -2.09 -6.27
N GLU A 33 33.49 -2.04 -7.55
CA GLU A 33 33.20 -0.83 -8.29
C GLU A 33 31.71 -0.80 -8.63
N LEU A 34 31.01 0.21 -8.15
CA LEU A 34 29.56 0.36 -8.32
C LEU A 34 29.27 1.39 -9.41
N LEU A 35 28.60 0.96 -10.47
CA LEU A 35 28.06 1.83 -11.51
C LEU A 35 26.54 1.76 -11.50
N ALA A 36 25.87 2.81 -11.99
CA ALA A 36 24.43 2.82 -12.16
C ALA A 36 24.10 3.10 -13.62
N LEU A 37 23.17 2.34 -14.20
CA LEU A 37 22.70 2.58 -15.57
C LEU A 37 22.14 4.00 -15.70
N LYS A 38 22.66 4.76 -16.66
CA LYS A 38 22.17 6.11 -16.95
C LYS A 38 20.89 6.06 -17.78
N GLN A 39 20.26 7.23 -17.93
CA GLN A 39 19.15 7.38 -18.86
C GLN A 39 19.63 7.09 -20.29
N ASP A 40 18.88 6.25 -21.00
CA ASP A 40 19.12 5.80 -22.38
C ASP A 40 20.42 5.00 -22.60
N GLU A 41 21.17 4.67 -21.54
CA GLU A 41 22.34 3.78 -21.57
C GLU A 41 21.89 2.32 -21.50
N THR A 42 22.47 1.48 -22.36
CA THR A 42 22.22 0.05 -22.36
C THR A 42 23.20 -0.69 -21.45
N LEU A 43 22.79 -1.86 -20.97
CA LEU A 43 23.71 -2.74 -20.23
C LEU A 43 24.97 -3.10 -21.03
N GLY A 44 24.85 -3.24 -22.36
CA GLY A 44 26.01 -3.52 -23.22
C GLY A 44 27.02 -2.37 -23.22
N GLU A 45 26.55 -1.13 -23.34
CA GLU A 45 27.40 0.07 -23.28
C GLU A 45 28.10 0.21 -21.93
N LEU A 46 27.41 -0.11 -20.83
CA LEU A 46 28.02 -0.08 -19.49
C LEU A 46 29.08 -1.17 -19.29
N LEU A 47 28.95 -2.32 -19.96
CA LEU A 47 29.93 -3.41 -19.93
C LEU A 47 31.12 -3.18 -20.89
N GLU A 48 31.04 -2.18 -21.77
CA GLU A 48 32.10 -1.87 -22.73
C GLU A 48 33.38 -1.44 -22.01
N GLY A 49 34.52 -2.03 -22.41
CA GLY A 49 35.81 -1.80 -21.77
C GLY A 49 36.07 -2.62 -20.50
N VAL A 50 35.05 -3.29 -19.95
CA VAL A 50 35.19 -4.29 -18.89
C VAL A 50 35.19 -5.71 -19.45
N LEU A 51 34.25 -6.00 -20.35
CA LEU A 51 34.09 -7.30 -21.01
C LEU A 51 34.29 -7.17 -22.53
N ASP A 52 34.84 -8.21 -23.16
CA ASP A 52 34.91 -8.29 -24.62
C ASP A 52 33.54 -8.63 -25.25
N ALA A 53 33.43 -8.53 -26.57
CA ALA A 53 32.15 -8.70 -27.26
C ALA A 53 31.54 -10.11 -27.11
N ASN A 54 32.37 -11.16 -26.99
CA ASN A 54 31.87 -12.52 -26.80
C ASN A 54 31.39 -12.72 -25.35
N ASP A 55 32.18 -12.25 -24.39
CA ASP A 55 31.81 -12.30 -22.98
C ASP A 55 30.55 -11.47 -22.69
N GLN A 56 30.38 -10.32 -23.33
CA GLN A 56 29.16 -9.52 -23.23
C GLN A 56 27.94 -10.28 -23.76
N TYR A 57 28.07 -11.00 -24.87
CA TYR A 57 26.99 -11.79 -25.43
C TYR A 57 26.57 -12.92 -24.48
N ASP A 58 27.55 -13.68 -23.96
CA ASP A 58 27.32 -14.77 -23.02
C ASP A 58 26.77 -14.27 -21.69
N PHE A 59 27.27 -13.14 -21.19
CA PHE A 59 26.75 -12.46 -20.00
C PHE A 59 25.27 -12.11 -20.16
N VAL A 60 24.90 -11.50 -21.29
CA VAL A 60 23.51 -11.10 -21.57
C VAL A 60 22.60 -12.32 -21.71
N ILE A 61 23.08 -13.45 -22.26
CA ILE A 61 22.33 -14.70 -22.32
C ILE A 61 22.09 -15.25 -20.92
N ALA A 62 23.14 -15.38 -20.10
CA ALA A 62 23.02 -15.91 -18.75
C ALA A 62 22.13 -15.02 -17.87
N LEU A 63 22.22 -13.69 -17.99
CA LEU A 63 21.37 -12.77 -17.22
C LEU A 63 19.87 -12.95 -17.56
N ARG A 64 19.54 -13.29 -18.82
CA ARG A 64 18.16 -13.51 -19.28
C ARG A 64 17.45 -14.68 -18.62
N GLU A 65 18.18 -15.57 -17.95
CA GLU A 65 17.58 -16.64 -17.14
C GLU A 65 16.77 -16.08 -15.96
N HIS A 66 17.15 -14.91 -15.45
CA HIS A 66 16.57 -14.32 -14.25
C HIS A 66 16.06 -12.88 -14.43
N ALA A 67 16.60 -12.13 -15.39
CA ALA A 67 16.23 -10.73 -15.62
C ALA A 67 16.29 -10.36 -17.10
N ASN A 68 15.29 -9.61 -17.57
CA ASN A 68 15.32 -9.10 -18.94
C ASN A 68 16.14 -7.79 -19.00
N PRO A 69 17.29 -7.75 -19.70
CA PRO A 69 18.15 -6.57 -19.74
C PRO A 69 17.45 -5.32 -20.30
N ARG A 70 16.45 -5.50 -21.16
CA ARG A 70 15.66 -4.39 -21.74
C ARG A 70 14.64 -3.80 -20.76
N ARG A 71 14.42 -4.44 -19.61
CA ARG A 71 13.52 -3.96 -18.54
C ARG A 71 14.28 -3.32 -17.38
N LEU A 72 15.61 -3.35 -17.40
CA LEU A 72 16.43 -2.62 -16.44
C LEU A 72 16.16 -1.12 -16.59
N ARG A 73 16.04 -0.43 -15.47
CA ARG A 73 15.67 0.99 -15.42
C ARG A 73 16.93 1.84 -15.23
N PRO A 74 16.91 3.12 -15.64
CA PRO A 74 17.91 4.07 -15.18
C PRO A 74 18.00 4.03 -13.64
N GLY A 75 19.21 4.02 -13.10
CA GLY A 75 19.51 3.83 -11.68
C GLY A 75 19.72 2.36 -11.25
N THR A 76 19.56 1.38 -12.14
CA THR A 76 19.91 -0.02 -11.84
C THR A 76 21.40 -0.10 -11.51
N GLU A 77 21.71 -0.59 -10.32
CA GLU A 77 23.09 -0.73 -9.84
C GLU A 77 23.76 -1.99 -10.41
N ILE A 78 24.99 -1.82 -10.88
CA ILE A 78 25.86 -2.86 -11.43
C ILE A 78 27.17 -2.81 -10.63
N ALA A 79 27.42 -3.83 -9.82
CA ALA A 79 28.62 -3.90 -8.99
C ALA A 79 29.63 -4.88 -9.58
N PHE A 80 30.75 -4.37 -10.06
CA PHE A 80 31.87 -5.16 -10.55
C PHE A 80 32.77 -5.56 -9.39
N ARG A 81 32.95 -6.87 -9.20
CA ARG A 81 33.78 -7.44 -8.12
C ARG A 81 35.09 -7.91 -8.69
N TRP A 82 36.16 -7.23 -8.33
CA TRP A 82 37.51 -7.51 -8.81
C TRP A 82 38.35 -8.23 -7.76
N SER A 83 39.19 -9.16 -8.20
CA SER A 83 40.22 -9.81 -7.40
C SER A 83 41.22 -8.76 -6.87
N THR A 84 41.57 -8.82 -5.59
CA THR A 84 42.66 -7.98 -5.03
C THR A 84 44.04 -8.63 -5.16
N THR A 85 44.09 -9.93 -5.44
CA THR A 85 45.35 -10.69 -5.59
C THR A 85 45.84 -10.73 -7.03
N THR A 86 44.92 -10.66 -8.00
CA THR A 86 45.23 -10.70 -9.44
C THR A 86 44.72 -9.43 -10.09
N ALA A 87 45.62 -8.61 -10.63
CA ALA A 87 45.23 -7.38 -11.30
C ALA A 87 44.27 -7.66 -12.47
N SER A 88 43.16 -6.92 -12.50
CA SER A 88 42.15 -6.97 -13.57
C SER A 88 41.40 -8.31 -13.73
N GLU A 89 41.49 -9.23 -12.76
CA GLU A 89 40.64 -10.42 -12.75
C GLU A 89 39.25 -10.07 -12.18
N LEU A 90 38.24 -10.09 -13.04
CA LEU A 90 36.84 -9.93 -12.64
C LEU A 90 36.33 -11.25 -12.03
N ARG A 91 35.86 -11.21 -10.78
CA ARG A 91 35.33 -12.36 -10.04
C ARG A 91 33.83 -12.54 -10.23
N ALA A 92 33.10 -11.43 -10.27
CA ALA A 92 31.67 -11.43 -10.45
C ALA A 92 31.15 -10.05 -10.85
N VAL A 93 29.93 -10.02 -11.36
CA VAL A 93 29.14 -8.79 -11.53
C VAL A 93 27.79 -9.00 -10.86
N ASP A 94 27.44 -8.15 -9.91
CA ASP A 94 26.10 -8.16 -9.31
C ASP A 94 25.21 -7.16 -10.05
N VAL A 95 24.08 -7.62 -10.56
CA VAL A 95 23.07 -6.80 -11.23
C VAL A 95 21.86 -6.67 -10.30
N THR A 96 21.64 -5.49 -9.72
CA THR A 96 20.50 -5.22 -8.83
C THR A 96 19.25 -4.99 -9.67
N VAL A 97 18.50 -6.05 -9.94
CA VAL A 97 17.32 -6.05 -10.83
C VAL A 97 16.19 -5.22 -10.23
N ASP A 98 15.97 -5.40 -8.93
CA ASP A 98 15.06 -4.61 -8.10
C ASP A 98 15.53 -4.65 -6.64
N ALA A 99 14.76 -4.04 -5.74
CA ALA A 99 15.13 -3.95 -4.32
C ALA A 99 15.22 -5.31 -3.60
N ASP A 100 14.63 -6.36 -4.17
CA ASP A 100 14.54 -7.70 -3.57
C ASP A 100 15.38 -8.73 -4.31
N LEU A 101 15.84 -8.43 -5.53
CA LEU A 101 16.55 -9.35 -6.40
C LEU A 101 17.84 -8.75 -6.94
N THR A 102 18.96 -9.37 -6.58
CA THR A 102 20.24 -9.20 -7.24
C THR A 102 20.58 -10.47 -8.02
N VAL A 103 20.98 -10.34 -9.28
CA VAL A 103 21.52 -11.47 -10.05
C VAL A 103 23.04 -11.38 -10.01
N ARG A 104 23.67 -12.37 -9.38
CA ARG A 104 25.13 -12.52 -9.38
C ARG A 104 25.56 -13.28 -10.62
N MET A 105 26.43 -12.64 -11.39
CA MET A 105 27.04 -13.18 -12.60
C MET A 105 28.47 -13.59 -12.28
N THR A 106 28.82 -14.85 -12.46
CA THR A 106 30.17 -15.38 -12.20
C THR A 106 30.77 -15.99 -13.47
N PRO A 107 32.03 -15.66 -13.82
CA PRO A 107 32.73 -16.34 -14.90
C PRO A 107 32.85 -17.85 -14.63
N SER A 108 32.76 -18.64 -15.69
CA SER A 108 32.86 -20.10 -15.68
C SER A 108 33.59 -20.59 -16.92
N ALA A 109 33.96 -21.88 -16.95
CA ALA A 109 34.58 -22.47 -18.14
C ALA A 109 33.66 -22.49 -19.39
N ALA A 110 32.35 -22.32 -19.21
CA ALA A 110 31.35 -22.32 -20.28
C ALA A 110 30.83 -20.90 -20.62
N GLY A 111 31.55 -19.85 -20.22
CA GLY A 111 31.10 -18.46 -20.33
C GLY A 111 30.64 -17.94 -18.96
N TRP A 112 29.38 -17.53 -18.83
CA TRP A 112 28.85 -16.96 -17.60
C TRP A 112 27.81 -17.85 -16.93
N MET A 113 27.86 -17.91 -15.59
CA MET A 113 26.81 -18.48 -14.77
C MET A 113 26.04 -17.37 -14.05
N SER A 114 24.72 -17.50 -13.99
CA SER A 114 23.85 -16.60 -13.25
C SER A 114 23.33 -17.27 -11.98
N THR A 115 23.19 -16.53 -10.89
CA THR A 115 22.59 -17.01 -9.64
C THR A 115 21.83 -15.89 -8.97
N THR A 116 20.63 -16.17 -8.47
CA THR A 116 19.82 -15.17 -7.77
C THR A 116 20.27 -15.03 -6.31
N MET A 117 20.32 -13.79 -5.85
CA MET A 117 20.48 -13.40 -4.46
C MET A 117 19.26 -12.58 -4.07
N THR A 118 18.39 -13.16 -3.26
CA THR A 118 17.20 -12.45 -2.77
C THR A 118 17.55 -11.71 -1.49
N THR A 119 17.21 -10.42 -1.42
CA THR A 119 17.30 -9.65 -0.19
C THR A 119 16.37 -10.29 0.85
N PRO A 120 16.87 -10.68 2.04
CA PRO A 120 16.01 -11.24 3.06
C PRO A 120 15.06 -10.15 3.57
N ILE A 121 13.76 -10.45 3.57
CA ILE A 121 12.74 -9.54 4.07
C ILE A 121 12.23 -10.08 5.38
N VAL A 122 12.17 -9.22 6.39
CA VAL A 122 11.57 -9.54 7.69
C VAL A 122 10.22 -8.84 7.76
N THR A 123 9.17 -9.60 8.04
CA THR A 123 7.85 -9.05 8.32
C THR A 123 7.71 -8.82 9.82
N ASP A 124 7.42 -7.58 10.20
CA ASP A 124 7.09 -7.20 11.58
C ASP A 124 5.79 -6.39 11.62
N THR A 125 5.29 -6.19 12.84
CA THR A 125 4.13 -5.33 13.10
C THR A 125 4.62 -4.11 13.87
N VAL A 126 4.15 -2.92 13.46
CA VAL A 126 4.38 -1.65 14.15
C VAL A 126 3.08 -1.11 14.71
N TRP A 127 3.18 -0.35 15.80
CA TRP A 127 2.05 0.18 16.54
C TRP A 127 2.19 1.70 16.67
N VAL A 128 1.10 2.40 16.41
CA VAL A 128 1.07 3.86 16.45
C VAL A 128 -0.22 4.33 17.09
N SER A 129 -0.11 5.26 18.04
CA SER A 129 -1.28 5.91 18.62
C SER A 129 -1.00 7.38 18.89
N GLY A 130 -2.06 8.19 18.99
CA GLY A 130 -1.89 9.60 19.32
C GLY A 130 -3.21 10.33 19.46
N GLU A 131 -3.15 11.41 20.25
CA GLU A 131 -4.22 12.39 20.33
C GLU A 131 -4.05 13.41 19.20
N ILE A 132 -5.17 13.75 18.55
CA ILE A 132 -5.22 14.71 17.48
C ILE A 132 -5.40 16.10 18.07
N GLN A 133 -4.37 16.93 17.96
CA GLN A 133 -4.40 18.30 18.46
C GLN A 133 -4.78 19.33 17.40
N THR A 134 -4.25 19.17 16.18
CA THR A 134 -4.46 20.08 15.06
C THR A 134 -5.15 19.35 13.91
N ASN A 135 -4.48 18.34 13.37
CA ASN A 135 -4.95 17.50 12.27
C ASN A 135 -4.30 16.11 12.38
N LEU A 136 -4.84 15.15 11.65
CA LEU A 136 -4.35 13.76 11.70
C LEU A 136 -2.89 13.64 11.23
N TRP A 137 -2.45 14.45 10.27
CA TRP A 137 -1.07 14.41 9.77
C TRP A 137 -0.06 14.75 10.87
N ASP A 138 -0.26 15.88 11.55
CA ASP A 138 0.60 16.32 12.65
C ASP A 138 0.55 15.31 13.82
N ALA A 139 -0.62 14.71 14.07
CA ALA A 139 -0.78 13.72 15.11
C ALA A 139 -0.03 12.41 14.80
N VAL A 140 -0.05 11.95 13.54
CA VAL A 140 0.69 10.75 13.10
C VAL A 140 2.20 11.03 13.08
N THR A 141 2.61 12.17 12.51
CA THR A 141 4.03 12.52 12.38
C THR A 141 4.68 12.93 13.71
N GLY A 142 3.91 13.54 14.61
CA GLY A 142 4.33 13.98 15.93
C GLY A 142 4.08 12.97 17.05
N SER A 143 3.54 11.78 16.75
CA SER A 143 3.28 10.76 17.77
C SER A 143 4.56 10.32 18.47
N GLU A 144 4.52 10.34 19.80
CA GLU A 144 5.57 9.79 20.66
C GLU A 144 5.47 8.25 20.76
N ASN A 145 4.26 7.70 20.60
CA ASN A 145 3.98 6.26 20.63
C ASN A 145 4.07 5.66 19.22
N ARG A 146 5.28 5.54 18.69
CA ARG A 146 5.56 5.04 17.33
C ARG A 146 6.59 3.90 17.31
N GLU A 147 6.30 2.84 18.05
CA GLU A 147 7.22 1.73 18.19
C GLU A 147 7.54 1.10 16.81
N GLY A 148 8.81 1.16 16.43
CA GLY A 148 9.32 0.62 15.17
C GLY A 148 9.18 1.53 13.95
N LEU A 149 8.58 2.74 14.02
CA LEU A 149 8.40 3.58 12.83
C LEU A 149 9.64 4.39 12.41
N ASP A 150 10.05 4.24 11.15
CA ASP A 150 10.97 5.16 10.48
C ASP A 150 10.22 6.43 10.01
N PRO A 151 10.72 7.65 10.31
CA PRO A 151 10.18 8.90 9.78
C PRO A 151 9.95 8.93 8.27
N GLY A 152 10.76 8.22 7.47
CA GLY A 152 10.63 8.16 6.02
C GLY A 152 9.31 7.57 5.51
N ASN A 153 8.64 6.76 6.33
CA ASN A 153 7.44 6.01 5.95
C ASN A 153 6.13 6.63 6.47
N LEU A 154 6.20 7.77 7.20
CA LEU A 154 5.04 8.41 7.83
C LEU A 154 3.94 8.81 6.84
N ALA A 155 4.33 9.22 5.63
CA ALA A 155 3.39 9.61 4.59
C ALA A 155 2.51 8.43 4.12
N GLU A 156 3.08 7.21 4.08
CA GLU A 156 2.34 6.01 3.67
C GLU A 156 1.27 5.65 4.71
N PHE A 157 1.62 5.68 6.00
CA PHE A 157 0.66 5.39 7.07
C PHE A 157 -0.49 6.40 7.12
N PHE A 158 -0.19 7.69 6.96
CA PHE A 158 -1.24 8.71 6.86
C PHE A 158 -2.16 8.45 5.66
N SER A 159 -1.60 8.12 4.49
CA SER A 159 -2.38 7.80 3.30
C SER A 159 -3.30 6.60 3.55
N ASP A 160 -2.80 5.54 4.19
CA ASP A 160 -3.60 4.34 4.47
C ASP A 160 -4.74 4.64 5.46
N LEU A 161 -4.49 5.38 6.55
CA LEU A 161 -5.54 5.79 7.49
C LEU A 161 -6.59 6.69 6.83
N ASN A 162 -6.15 7.64 6.01
CA ASN A 162 -7.05 8.48 5.24
C ASN A 162 -7.91 7.62 4.31
N ASP A 163 -7.31 6.67 3.61
CA ASP A 163 -8.02 5.79 2.68
C ASP A 163 -9.05 4.88 3.34
N ILE A 164 -8.80 4.48 4.59
CA ILE A 164 -9.72 3.70 5.41
C ILE A 164 -10.92 4.55 5.85
N PHE A 165 -10.67 5.67 6.53
CA PHE A 165 -11.72 6.38 7.29
C PHE A 165 -12.33 7.60 6.59
N GLN A 166 -11.80 8.05 5.44
CA GLN A 166 -12.34 9.21 4.69
C GLN A 166 -13.84 9.13 4.34
N TRP A 167 -14.40 7.92 4.41
CA TRP A 167 -15.81 7.63 4.14
C TRP A 167 -16.71 7.81 5.37
N GLN A 168 -16.15 7.66 6.57
CA GLN A 168 -16.85 7.73 7.84
C GLN A 168 -16.63 9.07 8.55
N VAL A 169 -15.47 9.69 8.34
CA VAL A 169 -15.05 10.96 8.97
C VAL A 169 -14.38 11.86 7.93
N ASP A 170 -14.85 13.09 7.76
CA ASP A 170 -14.15 14.10 6.95
C ASP A 170 -13.00 14.70 7.78
N PHE A 171 -11.77 14.25 7.54
CA PHE A 171 -10.60 14.68 8.30
C PHE A 171 -10.38 16.20 8.33
N SER A 172 -10.90 16.94 7.34
CA SER A 172 -10.75 18.39 7.27
C SER A 172 -11.80 19.18 8.05
N ARG A 173 -12.94 18.56 8.38
CA ARG A 173 -14.10 19.24 9.00
C ARG A 173 -14.55 18.62 10.31
N ASP A 174 -14.40 17.32 10.45
CA ASP A 174 -14.98 16.56 11.54
C ASP A 174 -14.04 16.42 12.72
N ILE A 175 -12.73 16.40 12.46
CA ILE A 175 -11.66 16.26 13.45
C ILE A 175 -11.66 17.42 14.43
N ARG A 176 -11.52 17.09 15.71
CA ARG A 176 -11.47 18.02 16.83
C ARG A 176 -10.24 17.73 17.68
N LEU A 177 -9.83 18.75 18.41
CA LEU A 177 -8.89 18.61 19.52
C LEU A 177 -9.42 17.55 20.49
N GLY A 178 -8.61 16.55 20.79
CA GLY A 178 -8.95 15.45 21.71
C GLY A 178 -9.51 14.19 21.06
N ASP A 179 -9.72 14.20 19.74
CA ASP A 179 -9.93 12.95 19.00
C ASP A 179 -8.67 12.08 19.11
N PHE A 180 -8.82 10.76 19.03
CA PHE A 180 -7.72 9.83 19.23
C PHE A 180 -7.65 8.82 18.10
N PHE A 181 -6.45 8.39 17.74
CA PHE A 181 -6.26 7.29 16.80
C PHE A 181 -5.30 6.26 17.36
N ARG A 182 -5.49 5.00 16.98
CA ARG A 182 -4.51 3.93 17.15
C ARG A 182 -4.57 2.95 15.99
N PHE A 183 -3.44 2.40 15.58
CA PHE A 183 -3.40 1.36 14.57
C PHE A 183 -2.22 0.42 14.74
N SER A 184 -2.39 -0.78 14.20
CA SER A 184 -1.32 -1.74 13.98
C SER A 184 -1.09 -1.91 12.48
N TYR A 185 0.17 -2.02 12.07
CA TYR A 185 0.55 -2.08 10.66
C TYR A 185 1.56 -3.20 10.43
N GLU A 186 1.30 -4.07 9.47
CA GLU A 186 2.25 -5.08 9.02
C GLU A 186 3.13 -4.50 7.92
N ARG A 187 4.45 -4.60 8.06
CA ARG A 187 5.39 -4.16 7.02
C ARG A 187 6.43 -5.23 6.75
N ALA A 188 6.98 -5.21 5.55
CA ALA A 188 8.06 -6.10 5.12
C ALA A 188 9.34 -5.26 4.95
N VAL A 189 10.30 -5.41 5.86
CA VAL A 189 11.49 -4.56 5.96
C VAL A 189 12.72 -5.30 5.42
N ARG A 190 13.55 -4.58 4.66
CA ARG A 190 14.84 -5.04 4.15
C ARG A 190 15.97 -4.66 5.12
N PRO A 191 17.16 -5.28 5.01
CA PRO A 191 18.29 -4.99 5.90
C PRO A 191 18.79 -3.53 5.83
N ASP A 192 18.51 -2.84 4.73
CA ASP A 192 18.85 -1.42 4.53
C ASP A 192 17.83 -0.44 5.17
N GLY A 193 16.76 -0.95 5.78
CA GLY A 193 15.70 -0.17 6.40
C GLY A 193 14.55 0.20 5.45
N THR A 194 14.71 0.01 4.14
CA THR A 194 13.60 0.21 3.20
C THR A 194 12.54 -0.86 3.40
N MET A 195 11.27 -0.53 3.10
CA MET A 195 10.17 -1.48 3.24
C MET A 195 9.40 -1.68 1.94
N ARG A 196 8.77 -2.84 1.81
CA ARG A 196 7.62 -3.01 0.92
C ARG A 196 6.40 -2.39 1.60
N ARG A 197 5.54 -1.75 0.80
CA ARG A 197 4.24 -1.29 1.27
C ARG A 197 3.48 -2.46 1.89
N GLY A 198 2.95 -2.25 3.08
CA GLY A 198 2.19 -3.23 3.82
C GLY A 198 0.73 -2.82 3.99
N HIS A 199 0.12 -3.26 5.08
CA HIS A 199 -1.28 -2.97 5.37
C HIS A 199 -1.47 -2.61 6.84
N VAL A 200 -2.37 -1.66 7.10
CA VAL A 200 -2.95 -1.50 8.43
C VAL A 200 -3.70 -2.79 8.74
N LEU A 201 -3.30 -3.54 9.77
CA LEU A 201 -3.99 -4.76 10.16
C LEU A 201 -5.29 -4.43 10.88
N SER A 202 -5.23 -3.47 11.79
CA SER A 202 -6.36 -2.92 12.51
C SER A 202 -6.12 -1.45 12.82
N ALA A 203 -7.18 -0.66 12.83
CA ALA A 203 -7.16 0.73 13.25
C ALA A 203 -8.45 1.11 13.97
N GLU A 204 -8.32 2.07 14.87
CA GLU A 204 -9.42 2.74 15.51
C GLU A 204 -9.21 4.26 15.43
N LEU A 205 -10.27 4.96 15.07
CA LEU A 205 -10.39 6.42 15.16
C LEU A 205 -11.55 6.76 16.09
N VAL A 206 -11.27 7.48 17.17
CA VAL A 206 -12.30 8.01 18.05
C VAL A 206 -12.52 9.47 17.72
N ASN A 207 -13.66 9.77 17.07
CA ASN A 207 -14.06 11.13 16.72
C ASN A 207 -15.29 11.52 17.54
N ARG A 208 -15.17 12.59 18.34
CA ARG A 208 -16.26 13.11 19.20
C ARG A 208 -16.87 12.04 20.11
N GLY A 209 -16.03 11.16 20.66
CA GLY A 209 -16.43 10.06 21.54
C GLY A 209 -17.08 8.86 20.83
N ARG A 210 -17.20 8.89 19.49
CA ARG A 210 -17.62 7.72 18.70
C ARG A 210 -16.40 7.00 18.15
N SER A 211 -16.31 5.71 18.43
CA SER A 211 -15.28 4.83 17.87
C SER A 211 -15.64 4.36 16.46
N TYR A 212 -14.64 4.36 15.59
CA TYR A 212 -14.67 3.84 14.23
C TYR A 212 -13.52 2.85 14.10
N GLU A 213 -13.87 1.57 14.00
CA GLU A 213 -12.89 0.49 13.85
C GLU A 213 -12.81 0.02 12.40
N ALA A 214 -11.61 -0.38 12.00
CA ALA A 214 -11.35 -0.94 10.69
C ALA A 214 -10.32 -2.06 10.80
N VAL A 215 -10.67 -3.21 10.22
CA VAL A 215 -9.80 -4.38 10.18
C VAL A 215 -9.59 -4.80 8.74
N TRP A 216 -8.33 -4.95 8.34
CA TRP A 216 -8.00 -5.50 7.03
C TRP A 216 -8.46 -6.95 6.96
N PHE A 217 -9.05 -7.35 5.83
CA PHE A 217 -9.38 -8.74 5.55
C PHE A 217 -9.31 -8.98 4.04
N ASP A 218 -8.64 -10.07 3.68
CA ASP A 218 -8.54 -10.54 2.30
C ASP A 218 -9.29 -11.87 2.18
N PRO A 219 -10.53 -11.86 1.67
CA PRO A 219 -11.34 -13.07 1.54
C PRO A 219 -10.79 -14.06 0.50
N ASN A 220 -9.99 -13.60 -0.46
CA ASN A 220 -9.49 -14.44 -1.57
C ASN A 220 -8.05 -14.91 -1.34
N GLY A 221 -7.32 -14.27 -0.43
CA GLY A 221 -5.91 -14.54 -0.17
C GLY A 221 -4.99 -14.18 -1.35
N ASP A 222 -5.43 -13.27 -2.21
CA ASP A 222 -4.71 -12.83 -3.42
C ASP A 222 -3.96 -11.50 -3.23
N GLY A 223 -4.01 -10.93 -2.02
CA GLY A 223 -3.44 -9.63 -1.66
C GLY A 223 -4.39 -8.46 -1.89
N SER A 224 -5.60 -8.68 -2.41
CA SER A 224 -6.57 -7.62 -2.77
C SER A 224 -7.70 -7.49 -1.74
N GLY A 225 -7.34 -7.44 -0.46
CA GLY A 225 -8.28 -7.25 0.65
C GLY A 225 -8.91 -5.86 0.75
N THR A 226 -9.77 -5.69 1.75
CA THR A 226 -10.35 -4.39 2.12
C THR A 226 -10.58 -4.32 3.64
N TYR A 227 -11.18 -3.22 4.10
CA TYR A 227 -11.39 -2.95 5.51
C TYR A 227 -12.86 -3.11 5.91
N TYR A 228 -13.07 -3.73 7.07
CA TYR A 228 -14.38 -4.02 7.65
C TYR A 228 -14.45 -3.59 9.12
N ASP A 229 -15.64 -3.24 9.59
CA ASP A 229 -15.92 -3.01 11.01
C ASP A 229 -15.99 -4.34 11.78
N GLU A 230 -16.08 -4.32 13.10
CA GLU A 230 -16.22 -5.52 13.96
C GLU A 230 -17.38 -6.46 13.54
N ASN A 231 -18.41 -5.89 12.91
CA ASN A 231 -19.62 -6.57 12.46
C ASN A 231 -19.51 -7.02 10.99
N GLY A 232 -18.30 -6.98 10.40
CA GLY A 232 -18.01 -7.41 9.04
C GLY A 232 -18.66 -6.56 7.95
N ASN A 233 -19.14 -5.36 8.26
CA ASN A 233 -19.59 -4.40 7.25
C ASN A 233 -18.39 -3.66 6.68
N SER A 234 -18.41 -3.36 5.39
CA SER A 234 -17.31 -2.62 4.78
C SER A 234 -17.24 -1.19 5.33
N VAL A 235 -16.05 -0.79 5.75
CA VAL A 235 -15.73 0.59 6.18
C VAL A 235 -15.73 1.54 4.98
N ARG A 236 -15.37 1.03 3.79
CA ARG A 236 -15.35 1.79 2.54
C ARG A 236 -16.74 1.88 1.92
N LEU A 237 -17.02 2.99 1.24
CA LEU A 237 -18.23 3.08 0.40
C LEU A 237 -18.07 2.22 -0.84
N ARG A 238 -19.20 1.70 -1.32
CA ARG A 238 -19.26 0.91 -2.57
C ARG A 238 -18.75 1.68 -3.78
N PHE A 239 -18.88 3.01 -3.75
CA PHE A 239 -18.48 3.90 -4.82
C PHE A 239 -17.56 5.00 -4.31
N LEU A 240 -16.56 5.36 -5.12
CA LEU A 240 -15.82 6.61 -4.97
C LEU A 240 -16.78 7.79 -5.19
N LYS A 241 -16.57 8.87 -4.45
CA LYS A 241 -17.28 10.15 -4.68
C LYS A 241 -17.05 10.70 -6.09
N SER A 242 -15.88 10.45 -6.68
CA SER A 242 -15.58 10.88 -8.05
C SER A 242 -14.71 9.88 -8.81
N PRO A 243 -14.94 9.71 -10.12
CA PRO A 243 -14.12 8.87 -11.00
C PRO A 243 -12.76 9.49 -11.40
N ILE A 244 -12.54 10.79 -11.19
CA ILE A 244 -11.34 11.50 -11.62
C ILE A 244 -10.91 12.55 -10.58
N GLN A 245 -9.66 12.99 -10.67
CA GLN A 245 -9.28 14.30 -10.12
C GLN A 245 -9.74 15.38 -11.12
N TYR A 246 -10.56 16.33 -10.69
CA TYR A 246 -11.17 17.35 -11.55
C TYR A 246 -10.95 18.75 -11.00
N GLU A 247 -10.99 19.75 -11.87
CA GLU A 247 -10.86 21.16 -11.49
C GLU A 247 -12.18 21.71 -10.95
N ARG A 248 -13.28 21.40 -11.65
CA ARG A 248 -14.65 21.76 -11.26
C ARG A 248 -15.67 20.85 -11.93
N ILE A 249 -16.89 20.86 -11.38
CA ILE A 249 -18.07 20.33 -12.07
C ILE A 249 -18.53 21.38 -13.07
N SER A 250 -18.50 21.05 -14.37
CA SER A 250 -18.96 21.95 -15.42
C SER A 250 -20.47 21.91 -15.62
N SER A 251 -21.10 20.77 -15.31
CA SER A 251 -22.55 20.62 -15.32
C SER A 251 -23.00 19.51 -14.37
N GLY A 252 -23.88 19.83 -13.41
CA GLY A 252 -24.47 18.86 -12.50
C GLY A 252 -25.62 18.05 -13.11
N PHE A 253 -26.10 17.06 -12.37
CA PHE A 253 -27.30 16.29 -12.71
C PHE A 253 -28.53 17.20 -12.72
N SER A 254 -29.39 17.06 -13.73
CA SER A 254 -30.63 17.84 -13.81
C SER A 254 -31.71 17.11 -14.58
N ASN A 255 -32.95 17.18 -14.10
CA ASN A 255 -34.11 16.72 -14.85
C ASN A 255 -34.46 17.63 -16.05
N SER A 256 -33.94 18.86 -16.09
CA SER A 256 -34.11 19.80 -17.20
C SER A 256 -33.03 20.89 -17.18
N ARG A 257 -32.17 20.93 -18.21
CA ARG A 257 -31.21 22.02 -18.45
C ARG A 257 -31.19 22.43 -19.91
N PHE A 258 -30.87 23.69 -20.18
CA PHE A 258 -30.62 24.14 -21.54
C PHE A 258 -29.31 23.53 -22.07
N HIS A 259 -29.38 22.78 -23.17
CA HIS A 259 -28.23 22.14 -23.80
C HIS A 259 -27.54 23.13 -24.76
N PRO A 260 -26.29 23.56 -24.52
CA PRO A 260 -25.68 24.66 -25.27
C PRO A 260 -25.45 24.33 -26.76
N VAL A 261 -25.16 23.07 -27.09
CA VAL A 261 -24.94 22.64 -28.48
C VAL A 261 -26.24 22.42 -29.26
N LEU A 262 -27.20 21.67 -28.67
CA LEU A 262 -28.47 21.34 -29.31
C LEU A 262 -29.54 22.44 -29.17
N GLN A 263 -29.26 23.48 -28.37
CA GLN A 263 -30.15 24.62 -28.08
C GLN A 263 -31.56 24.23 -27.62
N THR A 264 -31.69 23.14 -26.86
CA THR A 264 -32.97 22.61 -26.35
C THR A 264 -32.89 22.30 -24.86
N TRP A 265 -34.02 22.31 -24.17
CA TRP A 265 -34.11 21.88 -22.78
C TRP A 265 -34.11 20.34 -22.70
N ARG A 266 -33.12 19.76 -22.04
CA ARG A 266 -32.97 18.31 -21.90
C ARG A 266 -32.47 17.95 -20.50
N ALA A 267 -32.87 16.78 -20.01
CA ALA A 267 -32.30 16.23 -18.80
C ALA A 267 -30.80 15.92 -18.98
N HIS A 268 -30.02 16.27 -17.98
CA HIS A 268 -28.65 15.82 -17.80
C HIS A 268 -28.64 14.68 -16.79
N ARG A 269 -28.47 13.46 -17.28
CA ARG A 269 -28.61 12.24 -16.47
C ARG A 269 -27.30 11.76 -15.85
N GLY A 270 -26.35 12.69 -15.73
CA GLY A 270 -25.02 12.48 -15.16
C GLY A 270 -24.42 13.80 -14.69
N VAL A 271 -23.13 13.76 -14.38
CA VAL A 271 -22.31 14.90 -13.95
C VAL A 271 -21.15 15.03 -14.92
N ASP A 272 -20.88 16.25 -15.37
CA ASP A 272 -19.76 16.59 -16.23
C ASP A 272 -18.63 17.14 -15.37
N TYR A 273 -17.53 16.39 -15.28
CA TYR A 273 -16.32 16.80 -14.57
C TYR A 273 -15.31 17.38 -15.56
N ALA A 274 -15.02 18.67 -15.45
CA ALA A 274 -14.02 19.33 -16.29
C ALA A 274 -12.61 18.94 -15.81
N ALA A 275 -11.82 18.39 -16.74
CA ALA A 275 -10.44 17.99 -16.50
C ALA A 275 -9.68 17.96 -17.82
N ASN A 276 -8.35 18.09 -17.74
CA ASN A 276 -7.48 18.05 -18.91
C ASN A 276 -7.62 16.72 -19.68
N ARG A 277 -7.50 16.79 -21.02
CA ARG A 277 -7.45 15.59 -21.85
C ARG A 277 -6.28 14.72 -21.41
N GLY A 278 -6.53 13.42 -21.22
CA GLY A 278 -5.52 12.49 -20.71
C GLY A 278 -5.58 12.25 -19.20
N THR A 279 -6.38 13.02 -18.43
CA THR A 279 -6.54 12.75 -16.99
C THR A 279 -7.00 11.30 -16.76
N PRO A 280 -6.36 10.54 -15.85
CA PRO A 280 -6.74 9.16 -15.54
C PRO A 280 -8.19 9.05 -15.04
N VAL A 281 -8.97 8.15 -15.66
CA VAL A 281 -10.34 7.80 -15.27
C VAL A 281 -10.34 6.47 -14.55
N ARG A 282 -10.91 6.46 -13.34
CA ARG A 282 -10.95 5.29 -12.47
C ARG A 282 -12.36 4.72 -12.31
N ALA A 283 -12.46 3.40 -12.16
CA ALA A 283 -13.70 2.75 -11.79
C ALA A 283 -14.12 3.21 -10.40
N THR A 284 -15.35 3.71 -10.27
CA THR A 284 -15.86 4.18 -8.98
C THR A 284 -16.17 3.05 -8.01
N GLY A 285 -16.37 1.82 -8.47
CA GLY A 285 -16.61 0.68 -7.57
C GLY A 285 -16.27 -0.65 -8.24
N ASN A 286 -16.16 -1.70 -7.42
CA ASN A 286 -15.92 -3.07 -7.90
C ASN A 286 -17.00 -3.50 -8.88
N GLY A 287 -16.63 -4.16 -9.98
CA GLY A 287 -17.61 -4.59 -10.97
C GLY A 287 -17.01 -5.26 -12.20
N VAL A 288 -17.82 -5.38 -13.23
CA VAL A 288 -17.45 -5.96 -14.53
C VAL A 288 -17.81 -4.99 -15.64
N VAL A 289 -16.89 -4.75 -16.56
CA VAL A 289 -17.14 -3.95 -17.75
C VAL A 289 -18.14 -4.65 -18.65
N ILE A 290 -19.31 -4.04 -18.86
CA ILE A 290 -20.39 -4.60 -19.70
C ILE A 290 -20.52 -3.91 -21.05
N GLU A 291 -20.05 -2.67 -21.18
CA GLU A 291 -19.97 -1.95 -22.46
C GLU A 291 -18.59 -1.30 -22.58
N ARG A 292 -18.00 -1.37 -23.77
CA ARG A 292 -16.81 -0.62 -24.17
C ARG A 292 -16.88 -0.36 -25.67
N GLU A 293 -17.30 0.84 -26.06
CA GLU A 293 -17.53 1.16 -27.46
C GLU A 293 -17.49 2.68 -27.73
N MET A 294 -17.43 3.04 -29.01
CA MET A 294 -17.58 4.41 -29.48
C MET A 294 -19.05 4.65 -29.83
N GLN A 295 -19.72 5.53 -29.08
CA GLN A 295 -21.11 5.91 -29.29
C GLN A 295 -21.20 7.31 -29.91
N SER A 296 -22.22 7.58 -30.73
CA SER A 296 -22.36 8.87 -31.42
C SER A 296 -22.40 10.06 -30.45
N THR A 297 -23.26 10.02 -29.42
CA THR A 297 -23.38 11.12 -28.45
C THR A 297 -22.32 11.04 -27.35
N TYR A 298 -22.13 9.87 -26.74
CA TYR A 298 -21.22 9.71 -25.60
C TYR A 298 -19.74 9.59 -26.02
N GLY A 299 -19.43 9.38 -27.29
CA GLY A 299 -18.06 9.11 -27.73
C GLY A 299 -17.54 7.78 -27.17
N ASN A 300 -16.24 7.68 -26.92
CA ASN A 300 -15.69 6.49 -26.27
C ASN A 300 -16.27 6.37 -24.86
N THR A 301 -16.89 5.22 -24.61
CA THR A 301 -17.69 4.99 -23.43
C THR A 301 -17.35 3.64 -22.80
N ILE A 302 -17.24 3.61 -21.48
CA ILE A 302 -17.28 2.39 -20.67
C ILE A 302 -18.55 2.39 -19.82
N VAL A 303 -19.19 1.22 -19.70
CA VAL A 303 -20.20 0.97 -18.65
C VAL A 303 -19.73 -0.19 -17.78
N VAL A 304 -19.72 0.03 -16.47
CA VAL A 304 -19.40 -1.00 -15.47
C VAL A 304 -20.70 -1.40 -14.77
N ARG A 305 -20.94 -2.70 -14.68
CA ARG A 305 -21.99 -3.29 -13.85
C ARG A 305 -21.40 -3.69 -12.51
N HIS A 306 -22.07 -3.28 -11.45
CA HIS A 306 -21.72 -3.59 -10.08
C HIS A 306 -22.77 -4.51 -9.46
N SER A 307 -22.49 -5.02 -8.27
CA SER A 307 -23.44 -5.78 -7.45
C SER A 307 -24.70 -4.93 -7.11
N ASN A 308 -25.78 -5.60 -6.70
CA ASN A 308 -27.03 -4.96 -6.25
C ASN A 308 -27.71 -4.04 -7.28
N GLY A 309 -27.58 -4.35 -8.58
CA GLY A 309 -28.29 -3.68 -9.66
C GLY A 309 -27.74 -2.30 -10.04
N TRP A 310 -26.54 -1.97 -9.59
CA TRP A 310 -25.87 -0.71 -9.90
C TRP A 310 -25.13 -0.76 -11.24
N THR A 311 -25.17 0.34 -12.00
CA THR A 311 -24.29 0.55 -13.15
C THR A 311 -23.72 1.96 -13.16
N THR A 312 -22.50 2.11 -13.65
CA THR A 312 -21.84 3.41 -13.85
C THR A 312 -21.38 3.57 -15.29
N ARG A 313 -21.54 4.77 -15.85
CA ARG A 313 -21.10 5.11 -17.22
C ARG A 313 -20.01 6.17 -17.17
N TYR A 314 -19.00 6.01 -18.02
CA TYR A 314 -17.86 6.90 -18.20
C TYR A 314 -17.79 7.25 -19.68
N ALA A 315 -18.04 8.51 -20.05
CA ALA A 315 -18.20 8.93 -21.44
C ALA A 315 -17.27 10.10 -21.81
N HIS A 316 -17.22 10.39 -23.11
CA HIS A 316 -16.34 11.38 -23.76
C HIS A 316 -14.85 11.05 -23.63
N MET A 317 -14.50 9.79 -23.40
CA MET A 317 -13.12 9.38 -23.11
C MET A 317 -12.19 9.54 -24.33
N ASN A 318 -10.91 9.84 -24.10
CA ASN A 318 -9.92 9.91 -25.17
C ASN A 318 -9.46 8.52 -25.63
N GLY A 319 -9.48 7.57 -24.69
CA GLY A 319 -9.04 6.20 -24.91
C GLY A 319 -9.25 5.36 -23.65
N PHE A 320 -9.09 4.05 -23.82
CA PHE A 320 -9.27 3.06 -22.76
C PHE A 320 -7.90 2.65 -22.20
N ALA A 321 -7.86 2.24 -20.93
CA ALA A 321 -6.64 1.73 -20.35
C ALA A 321 -6.25 0.38 -20.98
N PRO A 322 -4.94 0.04 -21.04
CA PRO A 322 -4.48 -1.25 -21.56
C PRO A 322 -5.16 -2.42 -20.83
N GLY A 323 -5.57 -3.45 -21.58
CA GLY A 323 -6.18 -4.66 -21.03
C GLY A 323 -7.68 -4.57 -20.72
N ILE A 324 -8.27 -3.38 -20.69
CA ILE A 324 -9.70 -3.19 -20.42
C ILE A 324 -10.54 -3.57 -21.66
N ARG A 325 -11.43 -4.54 -21.48
CA ARG A 325 -12.36 -5.06 -22.48
C ARG A 325 -13.70 -5.41 -21.84
N VAL A 326 -14.73 -5.64 -22.66
CA VAL A 326 -15.99 -6.20 -22.16
C VAL A 326 -15.70 -7.55 -21.47
N GLY A 327 -16.23 -7.74 -20.27
CA GLY A 327 -15.97 -8.88 -19.39
C GLY A 327 -14.79 -8.70 -18.42
N SER A 328 -13.99 -7.64 -18.53
CA SER A 328 -12.94 -7.34 -17.54
C SER A 328 -13.56 -7.09 -16.16
N ALA A 329 -13.07 -7.80 -15.14
CA ALA A 329 -13.27 -7.41 -13.76
C ALA A 329 -12.45 -6.14 -13.46
N VAL A 330 -13.03 -5.22 -12.71
CA VAL A 330 -12.38 -3.98 -12.25
C VAL A 330 -12.65 -3.81 -10.76
N ALA A 331 -11.62 -3.48 -10.00
CA ALA A 331 -11.73 -3.04 -8.62
C ALA A 331 -12.01 -1.53 -8.56
N GLN A 332 -12.54 -1.06 -7.44
CA GLN A 332 -12.63 0.35 -7.12
C GLN A 332 -11.24 1.00 -7.24
N SER A 333 -11.18 2.18 -7.87
CA SER A 333 -9.96 2.93 -8.20
C SER A 333 -9.12 2.38 -9.36
N ASP A 334 -9.47 1.26 -9.97
CA ASP A 334 -8.76 0.75 -11.15
C ASP A 334 -8.80 1.75 -12.31
N LEU A 335 -7.67 1.91 -12.99
CA LEU A 335 -7.56 2.74 -14.18
C LEU A 335 -8.32 2.09 -15.34
N ILE A 336 -9.38 2.75 -15.81
CA ILE A 336 -10.22 2.24 -16.92
C ILE A 336 -10.04 3.01 -18.23
N GLY A 337 -9.48 4.22 -18.17
CA GLY A 337 -9.08 4.97 -19.35
C GLY A 337 -8.76 6.42 -19.04
N TYR A 338 -9.00 7.31 -19.99
CA TYR A 338 -8.52 8.69 -19.91
C TYR A 338 -9.57 9.70 -20.40
N VAL A 339 -9.65 10.84 -19.73
CA VAL A 339 -10.54 11.96 -20.08
C VAL A 339 -10.28 12.43 -21.51
N GLY A 340 -11.34 12.77 -22.23
CA GLY A 340 -11.25 13.24 -23.61
C GLY A 340 -12.32 14.26 -23.97
N MET A 341 -12.65 14.29 -25.25
CA MET A 341 -13.67 15.17 -25.84
C MET A 341 -14.34 14.46 -27.04
N THR A 342 -14.46 13.14 -26.99
CA THR A 342 -15.08 12.39 -28.09
C THR A 342 -16.60 12.44 -28.04
N GLY A 343 -17.26 12.27 -29.17
CA GLY A 343 -18.72 12.36 -29.25
C GLY A 343 -19.18 13.82 -29.20
N LEU A 344 -20.34 14.07 -28.60
CA LEU A 344 -20.93 15.40 -28.50
C LEU A 344 -20.42 16.12 -27.24
N ALA A 345 -19.22 16.68 -27.32
CA ALA A 345 -18.55 17.40 -26.23
C ALA A 345 -18.07 18.77 -26.70
N THR A 346 -18.20 19.81 -25.85
CA THR A 346 -17.74 21.19 -26.16
C THR A 346 -16.32 21.49 -25.70
N GLY A 347 -15.75 20.64 -24.84
CA GLY A 347 -14.41 20.78 -24.28
C GLY A 347 -14.03 19.52 -23.50
N PRO A 348 -12.75 19.37 -23.07
CA PRO A 348 -12.32 18.20 -22.33
C PRO A 348 -13.08 18.03 -21.01
N HIS A 349 -13.79 16.91 -20.86
CA HIS A 349 -14.48 16.54 -19.63
C HIS A 349 -14.82 15.06 -19.61
N LEU A 350 -15.15 14.55 -18.42
CA LEU A 350 -15.75 13.23 -18.25
C LEU A 350 -17.25 13.40 -17.96
N HIS A 351 -18.10 12.78 -18.76
CA HIS A 351 -19.50 12.60 -18.41
C HIS A 351 -19.68 11.30 -17.62
N TYR A 352 -20.17 11.42 -16.39
CA TYR A 352 -20.33 10.30 -15.45
C TYR A 352 -21.79 10.10 -15.07
N GLU A 353 -22.29 8.87 -15.19
CA GLU A 353 -23.65 8.52 -14.78
C GLU A 353 -23.63 7.42 -13.72
N MET A 354 -24.58 7.48 -12.78
CA MET A 354 -24.90 6.38 -11.86
C MET A 354 -26.35 5.95 -12.06
N ARG A 355 -26.59 4.63 -12.09
CA ARG A 355 -27.95 4.06 -12.13
C ARG A 355 -28.08 2.94 -11.11
N GLN A 356 -29.25 2.86 -10.48
CA GLN A 356 -29.65 1.75 -9.63
C GLN A 356 -30.92 1.14 -10.21
N ASN A 357 -30.89 -0.14 -10.57
CA ASN A 357 -32.01 -0.86 -11.19
C ASN A 357 -32.59 -0.08 -12.38
N GLY A 358 -31.72 0.49 -13.22
CA GLY A 358 -32.08 1.28 -14.40
C GLY A 358 -32.47 2.74 -14.12
N THR A 359 -32.68 3.13 -12.86
CA THR A 359 -33.05 4.51 -12.50
C THR A 359 -31.80 5.35 -12.26
N PHE A 360 -31.70 6.49 -12.94
CA PHE A 360 -30.61 7.44 -12.77
C PHE A 360 -30.60 8.04 -11.36
N LYS A 361 -29.42 8.12 -10.77
CA LYS A 361 -29.15 8.76 -9.50
C LYS A 361 -28.18 9.91 -9.71
N ASP A 362 -28.41 11.00 -8.99
CA ASP A 362 -27.49 12.12 -8.98
C ASP A 362 -26.23 11.74 -8.18
N PRO A 363 -25.05 11.59 -8.82
CA PRO A 363 -23.81 11.23 -8.14
C PRO A 363 -23.41 12.18 -7.01
N GLU A 364 -23.79 13.45 -7.10
CA GLU A 364 -23.37 14.48 -6.15
C GLU A 364 -24.17 14.45 -4.85
N THR A 365 -25.43 14.00 -4.92
CA THR A 365 -26.36 14.09 -3.78
C THR A 365 -26.78 12.73 -3.25
N ILE A 366 -26.44 11.64 -3.95
CA ILE A 366 -26.80 10.32 -3.48
C ILE A 366 -26.04 9.94 -2.21
N GLN A 367 -26.77 9.41 -1.23
CA GLN A 367 -26.17 8.68 -0.13
C GLN A 367 -25.66 7.33 -0.65
N LEU A 368 -24.34 7.22 -0.80
CA LEU A 368 -23.71 6.02 -1.30
C LEU A 368 -23.81 4.89 -0.25
N PRO A 369 -24.13 3.66 -0.66
CA PRO A 369 -24.19 2.54 0.26
C PRO A 369 -22.78 2.13 0.72
N PRO A 370 -22.65 1.47 1.89
CA PRO A 370 -21.42 0.81 2.26
C PRO A 370 -21.03 -0.24 1.21
N GLY A 371 -19.74 -0.59 1.19
CA GLY A 371 -19.18 -1.64 0.36
C GLY A 371 -19.82 -3.00 0.60
N ASP A 372 -19.38 -4.02 -0.13
CA ASP A 372 -19.84 -5.39 0.11
C ASP A 372 -19.34 -5.86 1.49
N PRO A 373 -20.21 -6.43 2.36
CA PRO A 373 -19.79 -6.98 3.64
C PRO A 373 -18.91 -8.22 3.42
N VAL A 374 -18.34 -8.74 4.51
CA VAL A 374 -17.61 -10.01 4.48
C VAL A 374 -18.49 -11.09 3.84
N PRO A 375 -17.98 -11.84 2.85
CA PRO A 375 -18.73 -12.95 2.26
C PRO A 375 -19.16 -13.96 3.32
N VAL A 376 -20.41 -14.43 3.23
CA VAL A 376 -21.00 -15.32 4.26
C VAL A 376 -20.19 -16.61 4.45
N ASP A 377 -19.62 -17.13 3.37
CA ASP A 377 -18.75 -18.31 3.35
C ASP A 377 -17.37 -18.07 3.98
N GLN A 378 -16.95 -16.81 4.10
CA GLN A 378 -15.68 -16.40 4.71
C GLN A 378 -15.83 -15.96 6.17
N TRP A 379 -17.04 -15.99 6.74
CA TRP A 379 -17.32 -15.43 8.06
C TRP A 379 -16.50 -16.04 9.20
N ALA A 380 -16.25 -17.35 9.17
CA ALA A 380 -15.45 -18.02 10.20
C ALA A 380 -13.97 -17.59 10.17
N ALA A 381 -13.41 -17.40 8.95
CA ALA A 381 -12.06 -16.89 8.77
C ALA A 381 -11.99 -15.42 9.23
N TRP A 382 -12.99 -14.63 8.87
CA TRP A 382 -13.15 -13.26 9.32
C TRP A 382 -13.20 -13.14 10.85
N GLU A 383 -14.04 -13.91 11.54
CA GLU A 383 -14.17 -13.84 13.00
C GLU A 383 -12.83 -14.10 13.70
N THR A 384 -12.09 -15.10 13.22
CA THR A 384 -10.79 -15.47 13.77
C THR A 384 -9.75 -14.37 13.53
N GLN A 385 -9.63 -13.89 12.28
CA GLN A 385 -8.65 -12.86 11.92
C GLN A 385 -9.00 -11.50 12.54
N SER A 386 -10.27 -11.14 12.60
CA SER A 386 -10.76 -9.90 13.19
C SER A 386 -10.43 -9.83 14.67
N ARG A 387 -10.74 -10.89 15.42
CA ARG A 387 -10.38 -10.97 16.85
C ARG A 387 -8.88 -10.86 17.08
N MET A 388 -8.06 -11.54 16.26
CA MET A 388 -6.61 -11.47 16.36
C MET A 388 -6.05 -10.08 16.03
N ARG A 389 -6.60 -9.41 15.01
CA ARG A 389 -6.13 -8.09 14.57
C ARG A 389 -6.60 -6.99 15.51
N LEU A 390 -7.83 -7.05 16.04
CA LEU A 390 -8.32 -6.09 17.03
C LEU A 390 -7.52 -6.18 18.34
N SER A 391 -7.13 -7.39 18.79
CA SER A 391 -6.30 -7.51 19.99
C SER A 391 -4.89 -6.92 19.86
N LEU A 392 -4.43 -6.61 18.63
CA LEU A 392 -3.21 -5.83 18.43
C LEU A 392 -3.36 -4.40 18.95
N LEU A 393 -4.57 -3.85 18.97
CA LEU A 393 -4.86 -2.50 19.49
C LEU A 393 -4.85 -2.46 21.02
N ASP A 394 -5.01 -3.59 21.71
CA ASP A 394 -4.95 -3.66 23.17
C ASP A 394 -3.57 -3.27 23.73
N ARG A 395 -2.52 -3.36 22.89
CA ARG A 395 -1.18 -2.86 23.21
C ARG A 395 -1.08 -1.33 23.26
N LEU A 396 -2.07 -0.66 22.67
CA LEU A 396 -2.19 0.79 22.57
C LEU A 396 -3.45 1.24 23.34
N PRO A 397 -3.43 1.26 24.68
CA PRO A 397 -4.62 1.58 25.46
C PRO A 397 -5.08 3.02 25.18
N LEU A 398 -6.40 3.25 25.22
CA LEU A 398 -6.93 4.60 25.02
C LEU A 398 -6.59 5.50 26.22
N PRO A 399 -6.46 6.82 26.03
CA PRO A 399 -6.09 7.73 27.11
C PRO A 399 -7.07 7.74 28.30
N TRP A 400 -8.32 7.34 28.09
CA TRP A 400 -9.32 7.24 29.16
C TRP A 400 -9.39 5.87 29.83
N ASP A 401 -8.91 4.79 29.21
CA ASP A 401 -8.81 3.47 29.86
C ASP A 401 -7.79 3.51 31.00
N THR A 402 -6.69 4.22 30.78
CA THR A 402 -5.65 4.45 31.81
C THR A 402 -6.13 5.36 32.93
N ARG A 403 -6.98 6.36 32.64
CA ARG A 403 -7.58 7.23 33.68
C ARG A 403 -8.58 6.50 34.56
N LEU A 404 -9.38 5.58 34.00
CA LEU A 404 -10.29 4.72 34.77
C LEU A 404 -9.50 3.79 35.70
N ALA A 405 -8.45 3.14 35.20
CA ALA A 405 -7.58 2.29 36.02
C ALA A 405 -6.85 3.06 37.14
N MET A 406 -6.45 4.32 36.89
CA MET A 406 -5.84 5.17 37.92
C MET A 406 -6.84 5.66 38.97
N ASN A 407 -8.09 5.92 38.59
CA ASN A 407 -9.14 6.31 39.53
C ASN A 407 -9.60 5.14 40.42
N ASP A 408 -9.71 3.93 39.87
CA ASP A 408 -10.03 2.72 40.66
C ASP A 408 -8.93 2.36 41.67
N LEU A 409 -7.67 2.73 41.40
CA LEU A 409 -6.56 2.60 42.35
C LEU A 409 -6.51 3.74 43.38
N GLY A 410 -7.30 4.81 43.21
CA GLY A 410 -7.34 5.99 44.07
C GLY A 410 -8.47 6.01 45.10
N GLU A 411 -9.47 5.12 45.01
CA GLU A 411 -10.58 5.01 45.98
C GLU A 411 -10.37 3.91 47.04
N GLY A 412 -9.13 3.48 47.26
CA GLY A 412 -8.75 2.60 48.37
C GLY A 412 -8.24 3.39 49.58
N GLU A 413 -9.08 3.48 50.61
CA GLU A 413 -8.79 3.96 51.98
C GLU A 413 -8.45 5.45 52.18
N VAL A 414 -9.50 6.25 52.39
CA VAL A 414 -9.51 7.20 53.52
C VAL A 414 -10.78 6.90 54.32
N SER A 415 -10.69 5.92 55.22
CA SER A 415 -11.68 5.80 56.29
C SER A 415 -11.40 6.88 57.33
N ASP A 416 -12.41 7.73 57.48
CA ASP A 416 -12.54 8.80 58.45
C ASP A 416 -12.36 8.27 59.88
N ALA A 417 -11.18 8.47 60.45
CA ALA A 417 -10.94 8.30 61.88
C ALA A 417 -11.41 9.57 62.60
N GLY A 418 -12.73 9.67 62.77
CA GLY A 418 -13.37 10.73 63.53
C GLY A 418 -14.55 10.20 64.33
N GLU A 419 -14.32 9.74 65.57
CA GLU A 419 -15.19 10.12 66.70
C GLU A 419 -14.60 9.76 68.07
N ARG A 420 -14.55 10.80 68.92
CA ARG A 420 -14.50 10.84 70.40
C ARG A 420 -13.15 10.98 71.12
#